data_AF-A0A952HXN1-F1
#
_entry.id   AF-A0A952HXN1-F1
#
_cell.length_a   1.000
_cell.length_b   1.000
_cell.length_c   1.000
_cell.angle_alpha   90.00
_cell.angle_beta   90.00
_cell.angle_gamma   90.00
#
_symmetry.space_group_name_H-M   'P 1'
#
loop_
_entity.id
_entity.type
_entity.pdbx_description
1 polymer ?
#
loop_
_entity_poly.entity_id
_entity_poly.type
_entity_poly.pdbx_seq_one_letter_code
_entity_poly.pdbx_strand_id
1 'polypeptide(L)'
;MTNDNTKPSADGYSAVAEVAEIRMRRSRWQRMWIALKKAPLTAWFGMIVISGYLICALFAPLLAPYGEAEVFATPFAPWGDEHRFGTDQIGRDVLSRLIYGARNTIGIALATTLLSFLIGGGLGLVAAINRSWLDQLLSRFVDVLMAIPSLIFALMLLSIFGSTITSLIIIIAVLDSTRVFRLTRSVAVNVAVMDYVEAARLRGEGLGWVMRREILPNIMPPL
;
A
#
# COMPACT_ATOMS: atom_id res chain seq x y z
N MET A 1 7.49 40.44 -66.48
CA MET A 1 7.07 41.30 -65.34
C MET A 1 6.31 40.42 -64.38
N THR A 2 6.93 40.18 -63.22
CA THR A 2 6.37 39.54 -62.04
C THR A 2 5.19 40.35 -61.51
N ASN A 3 4.09 39.71 -61.13
CA ASN A 3 3.40 40.15 -59.93
C ASN A 3 2.84 38.97 -59.15
N ASP A 4 3.37 38.90 -57.94
CA ASP A 4 3.06 38.03 -56.82
C ASP A 4 1.70 38.45 -56.23
N ASN A 5 0.88 37.46 -55.88
CA ASN A 5 -0.21 37.64 -54.92
C ASN A 5 -0.58 36.28 -54.33
N THR A 6 0.37 35.71 -53.59
CA THR A 6 0.08 34.60 -52.67
C THR A 6 -0.35 35.15 -51.31
N LYS A 7 -1.67 35.29 -51.11
CA LYS A 7 -2.24 35.27 -49.76
C LYS A 7 -2.64 33.82 -49.45
N PRO A 8 -1.98 33.12 -48.51
CA PRO A 8 -2.51 31.86 -48.01
C PRO A 8 -3.75 32.15 -47.15
N SER A 9 -4.85 31.49 -47.48
CA SER A 9 -6.10 31.49 -46.71
C SER A 9 -5.87 31.02 -45.28
N ALA A 10 -6.32 31.82 -44.31
CA ALA A 10 -6.07 31.64 -42.88
C ALA A 10 -7.04 30.66 -42.19
N ASP A 11 -7.50 29.61 -42.87
CA ASP A 11 -8.40 28.58 -42.29
C ASP A 11 -7.90 27.16 -42.63
N GLY A 12 -6.66 26.87 -42.23
CA GLY A 12 -6.10 25.54 -42.28
C GLY A 12 -6.42 24.76 -41.01
N TYR A 13 -7.43 23.88 -41.06
CA TYR A 13 -7.63 22.88 -40.00
C TYR A 13 -6.35 22.05 -39.83
N SER A 14 -5.72 22.20 -38.66
CA SER A 14 -4.48 21.51 -38.31
C SER A 14 -4.79 20.37 -37.34
N ALA A 15 -4.81 19.14 -37.86
CA ALA A 15 -4.92 17.94 -37.03
C ALA A 15 -3.80 17.85 -35.97
N VAL A 16 -2.64 18.49 -36.23
CA VAL A 16 -1.53 18.57 -35.28
C VAL A 16 -1.87 19.50 -34.10
N ALA A 17 -2.61 20.58 -34.35
CA ALA A 17 -3.09 21.48 -33.31
C ALA A 17 -4.19 20.83 -32.45
N GLU A 18 -5.12 20.09 -33.07
CA GLU A 18 -6.17 19.36 -32.35
C GLU A 18 -5.59 18.22 -31.48
N VAL A 19 -4.64 17.44 -32.02
CA VAL A 19 -3.96 16.38 -31.25
C VAL A 19 -3.09 16.95 -30.13
N ALA A 20 -2.52 18.15 -30.31
CA ALA A 20 -1.81 18.87 -29.27
C ALA A 20 -2.75 19.35 -28.15
N GLU A 21 -3.95 19.80 -28.48
CA GLU A 21 -4.99 20.21 -27.52
C GLU A 21 -5.51 19.02 -26.69
N ILE A 22 -5.70 17.85 -27.33
CA ILE A 22 -6.18 16.63 -26.68
C ILE A 22 -5.16 16.07 -25.67
N ARG A 23 -3.87 16.42 -25.80
CA ARG A 23 -2.80 15.92 -24.94
C ARG A 23 -2.35 16.91 -23.86
N MET A 24 -3.25 17.74 -23.32
CA MET A 24 -3.02 18.37 -22.02
C MET A 24 -2.84 17.28 -20.95
N ARG A 25 -1.60 16.85 -20.75
CA ARG A 25 -1.17 16.00 -19.63
C ARG A 25 -1.44 16.78 -18.34
N ARG A 26 -2.67 16.70 -17.84
CA ARG A 26 -3.04 17.27 -16.54
C ARG A 26 -2.05 16.78 -15.50
N SER A 27 -1.51 17.71 -14.73
CA SER A 27 -0.58 17.39 -13.64
C SER A 27 -1.25 16.41 -12.67
N ARG A 28 -0.47 15.54 -12.00
CA ARG A 28 -0.99 14.59 -10.99
C ARG A 28 -1.84 15.32 -9.95
N TRP A 29 -1.41 16.52 -9.57
CA TRP A 29 -2.13 17.41 -8.66
C TRP A 29 -3.48 17.85 -9.22
N GLN A 30 -3.54 18.30 -10.47
CA GLN A 30 -4.81 18.71 -11.12
C GLN A 30 -5.79 17.54 -11.20
N ARG A 31 -5.32 16.34 -11.52
CA ARG A 31 -6.17 15.13 -11.53
C ARG A 31 -6.70 14.79 -10.13
N MET A 32 -5.85 14.92 -9.11
CA MET A 32 -6.24 14.70 -7.72
C MET A 32 -7.29 15.73 -7.25
N TRP A 33 -7.10 17.02 -7.57
CA TRP A 33 -8.06 18.08 -7.26
C TRP A 33 -9.42 17.88 -7.95
N ILE A 34 -9.42 17.43 -9.20
CA ILE A 34 -10.67 17.12 -9.91
C ILE A 34 -11.34 15.88 -9.32
N ALA A 35 -10.57 14.85 -8.96
CA ALA A 35 -11.09 13.64 -8.32
C ALA A 35 -11.71 13.94 -6.95
N LEU A 36 -11.07 14.78 -6.12
CA LEU A 36 -11.59 15.20 -4.82
C LEU A 36 -12.91 15.98 -4.94
N LYS A 37 -13.04 16.85 -5.95
CA LYS A 37 -14.29 17.59 -6.21
C LYS A 37 -15.42 16.70 -6.72
N LYS A 38 -15.09 15.60 -7.41
CA LYS A 38 -16.07 14.64 -7.95
C LYS A 38 -16.34 13.46 -7.00
N ALA A 39 -15.70 13.41 -5.84
CA ALA A 39 -15.82 12.30 -4.91
C ALA A 39 -17.21 12.30 -4.25
N PRO A 40 -17.87 11.13 -4.12
CA PRO A 40 -19.15 11.02 -3.42
C PRO A 40 -18.99 11.34 -1.92
N LEU A 41 -20.09 11.70 -1.25
CA LEU A 41 -20.10 12.01 0.18
C LEU A 41 -19.50 10.90 1.05
N THR A 42 -19.67 9.64 0.65
CA THR A 42 -19.09 8.47 1.32
C THR A 42 -17.57 8.46 1.28
N ALA A 43 -16.97 8.85 0.15
CA ALA A 43 -15.51 8.96 0.01
C ALA A 43 -14.96 10.10 0.87
N TRP A 44 -15.67 11.22 0.93
CA TRP A 44 -15.33 12.34 1.81
C TRP A 44 -15.34 11.96 3.29
N PHE A 45 -16.38 11.25 3.73
CA PHE A 45 -16.45 10.72 5.09
C PHE A 45 -15.27 9.80 5.39
N GLY A 46 -14.96 8.85 4.50
CA GLY A 46 -13.81 7.95 4.66
C GLY A 46 -12.48 8.71 4.76
N MET A 47 -12.27 9.72 3.92
CA MET A 47 -11.07 10.56 3.97
C MET A 47 -10.94 11.29 5.31
N ILE A 48 -12.02 11.89 5.82
CA ILE A 48 -12.00 12.58 7.12
C ILE A 48 -11.64 11.61 8.24
N VAL A 49 -12.25 10.43 8.26
CA VAL A 49 -11.99 9.41 9.29
C VAL A 49 -10.54 8.96 9.26
N ILE A 50 -10.00 8.60 8.09
CA ILE A 50 -8.61 8.16 7.94
C ILE A 50 -7.64 9.28 8.31
N SER A 51 -7.90 10.51 7.86
CA SER A 51 -7.08 11.67 8.24
C SER A 51 -7.12 11.93 9.74
N GLY A 52 -8.27 11.77 10.38
CA GLY A 52 -8.42 11.88 11.84
C GLY A 52 -7.57 10.85 12.59
N TYR A 53 -7.61 9.58 12.19
CA TYR A 53 -6.74 8.54 12.75
C TYR A 53 -5.26 8.82 12.54
N LEU A 54 -4.88 9.31 11.35
CA LEU A 54 -3.49 9.64 11.04
C LEU A 54 -2.97 10.80 11.90
N ILE A 55 -3.77 11.84 12.08
CA ILE A 55 -3.44 12.98 12.96
C ILE A 55 -3.32 12.51 14.40
N CYS A 56 -4.29 11.69 14.88
CA CYS A 56 -4.24 11.13 16.23
C CYS A 56 -2.97 10.31 16.47
N ALA A 57 -2.58 9.47 15.51
CA ALA A 57 -1.38 8.66 15.60
C ALA A 57 -0.07 9.48 15.54
N LEU A 58 0.02 10.48 14.67
CA LEU A 58 1.22 11.32 14.52
C LEU A 58 1.41 12.26 15.70
N PHE A 59 0.33 12.87 16.17
CA PHE A 59 0.33 13.82 17.28
C PHE A 59 -0.01 13.15 18.62
N ALA A 60 0.05 11.81 18.70
CA ALA A 60 -0.23 11.06 19.93
C ALA A 60 0.49 11.61 21.18
N PRO A 61 1.80 11.91 21.16
CA PRO A 61 2.48 12.44 22.36
C PRO A 61 2.07 13.87 22.74
N LEU A 62 1.38 14.60 21.85
CA LEU A 62 0.86 15.95 22.10
C LEU A 62 -0.63 15.93 22.46
N LEU A 63 -1.36 14.90 22.02
CA LEU A 63 -2.80 14.74 22.24
C LEU A 63 -3.10 13.90 23.50
N ALA A 64 -2.22 12.98 23.86
CA ALA A 64 -2.38 12.16 25.05
C ALA A 64 -2.14 13.01 26.32
N PRO A 65 -3.08 12.98 27.29
CA PRO A 65 -2.89 13.69 28.55
C PRO A 65 -1.72 13.14 29.39
N TYR A 66 -1.44 11.83 29.29
CA TYR A 66 -0.47 11.11 30.12
C TYR A 66 0.47 10.24 29.27
N GLY A 67 1.55 9.77 29.89
CA GLY A 67 2.51 8.88 29.23
C GLY A 67 1.94 7.49 28.89
N GLU A 68 2.43 6.89 27.80
CA GLU A 68 1.95 5.58 27.29
C GLU A 68 1.98 4.45 28.33
N ALA A 69 3.00 4.44 29.19
CA ALA A 69 3.23 3.42 30.20
C ALA A 69 3.12 3.98 31.63
N GLU A 70 2.61 5.20 31.79
CA GLU A 70 2.49 5.86 33.09
C GLU A 70 1.41 5.18 33.93
N VAL A 71 1.77 4.85 35.18
CA VAL A 71 0.93 4.07 36.09
C VAL A 71 0.51 4.96 37.26
N PHE A 72 -0.79 5.13 37.46
CA PHE A 72 -1.39 5.86 38.56
C PHE A 72 -1.81 4.92 39.69
N ALA A 73 -1.96 5.47 40.90
CA ALA A 73 -2.17 4.70 42.12
C ALA A 73 -3.58 4.07 42.24
N THR A 74 -4.53 4.47 41.40
CA THR A 74 -5.94 4.04 41.44
C THR A 74 -6.27 3.15 40.25
N PRO A 75 -6.16 1.81 40.37
CA PRO A 75 -6.69 0.89 39.38
C PRO A 75 -8.21 1.00 39.27
N PHE A 76 -8.74 0.77 38.06
CA PHE A 76 -10.19 0.80 37.77
C PHE A 76 -10.90 2.09 38.22
N ALA A 77 -10.22 3.24 38.15
CA ALA A 77 -10.84 4.52 38.43
C ALA A 77 -12.00 4.76 37.44
N PRO A 78 -13.15 5.28 37.90
CA PRO A 78 -14.26 5.62 37.03
C PRO A 78 -13.91 6.82 36.14
N TRP A 79 -14.78 7.11 35.17
CA TRP A 79 -14.62 8.29 34.31
C TRP A 79 -14.67 9.57 35.15
N GLY A 80 -13.71 10.48 34.96
CA GLY A 80 -13.61 11.72 35.71
C GLY A 80 -12.69 12.76 35.06
N ASP A 81 -12.50 13.90 35.72
CA ASP A 81 -11.74 15.03 35.17
C ASP A 81 -10.23 14.73 35.05
N GLU A 82 -9.69 13.95 35.98
CA GLU A 82 -8.30 13.48 35.93
C GLU A 82 -8.13 12.41 34.83
N HIS A 83 -8.96 11.36 34.86
CA HIS A 83 -8.94 10.29 33.85
C HIS A 83 -10.26 10.24 33.10
N ARG A 84 -10.31 10.88 31.92
CA ARG A 84 -11.55 11.05 31.13
C ARG A 84 -12.28 9.75 30.84
N PHE A 85 -11.53 8.67 30.62
CA PHE A 85 -12.08 7.32 30.39
C PHE A 85 -11.74 6.34 31.51
N GLY A 86 -11.30 6.84 32.66
CA GLY A 86 -10.86 6.02 33.78
C GLY A 86 -9.51 5.34 33.56
N THR A 87 -9.16 4.44 34.47
CA THR A 87 -7.90 3.68 34.41
C THR A 87 -8.13 2.19 34.19
N ASP A 88 -7.09 1.53 33.66
CA ASP A 88 -7.09 0.08 33.48
C ASP A 88 -6.81 -0.69 34.79
N GLN A 89 -6.70 -2.02 34.68
CA GLN A 89 -6.46 -2.94 35.81
C GLN A 89 -5.16 -2.69 36.59
N ILE A 90 -4.20 -1.96 36.01
CA ILE A 90 -2.94 -1.62 36.67
C ILE A 90 -2.84 -0.12 36.95
N GLY A 91 -3.88 0.68 36.67
CA GLY A 91 -3.90 2.12 36.96
C GLY A 91 -3.41 3.01 35.82
N ARG A 92 -3.35 2.55 34.57
CA ARG A 92 -2.98 3.40 33.42
C ARG A 92 -4.19 4.11 32.82
N ASP A 93 -4.02 5.37 32.41
CA ASP A 93 -5.09 6.15 31.78
C ASP A 93 -5.53 5.53 30.43
N VAL A 94 -6.82 5.22 30.32
CA VAL A 94 -7.38 4.53 29.15
C VAL A 94 -7.38 5.42 27.90
N LEU A 95 -7.64 6.72 28.04
CA LEU A 95 -7.65 7.64 26.90
C LEU A 95 -6.26 7.74 26.24
N SER A 96 -5.22 7.93 27.04
CA SER A 96 -3.83 7.96 26.57
C SER A 96 -3.46 6.63 25.91
N ARG A 97 -3.86 5.50 26.48
CA ARG A 97 -3.63 4.17 25.87
C ARG A 97 -4.34 3.98 24.53
N LEU A 98 -5.53 4.55 24.35
CA LEU A 98 -6.22 4.50 23.05
C LEU A 98 -5.47 5.32 21.99
N ILE A 99 -4.97 6.50 22.36
CA ILE A 99 -4.23 7.40 21.45
C ILE A 99 -2.88 6.78 21.06
N TYR A 100 -2.09 6.32 22.03
CA TYR A 100 -0.84 5.60 21.75
C TYR A 100 -1.08 4.25 21.06
N GLY A 101 -2.18 3.56 21.39
CA GLY A 101 -2.62 2.35 20.69
C GLY A 101 -2.86 2.60 19.21
N ALA A 102 -3.56 3.69 18.85
CA ALA A 102 -3.75 4.09 17.46
C ALA A 102 -2.41 4.32 16.75
N ARG A 103 -1.45 5.01 17.39
CA ARG A 103 -0.10 5.20 16.85
C ARG A 103 0.62 3.87 16.59
N ASN A 104 0.64 2.99 17.58
CA ASN A 104 1.33 1.70 17.48
C ASN A 104 0.69 0.78 16.44
N THR A 105 -0.65 0.67 16.43
CA THR A 105 -1.38 -0.16 15.46
C THR A 105 -1.16 0.33 14.04
N ILE A 106 -1.23 1.64 13.78
CA ILE A 106 -0.98 2.17 12.43
C ILE A 106 0.48 1.94 12.03
N GLY A 107 1.44 2.16 12.93
CA GLY A 107 2.86 1.89 12.66
C GLY A 107 3.13 0.42 12.31
N ILE A 108 2.59 -0.51 13.11
CA ILE A 108 2.71 -1.96 12.89
C ILE A 108 2.03 -2.36 11.58
N ALA A 109 0.81 -1.89 11.32
CA ALA A 109 0.08 -2.19 10.09
C ALA A 109 0.81 -1.70 8.84
N LEU A 110 1.38 -0.49 8.88
CA LEU A 110 2.18 0.05 7.77
C LEU A 110 3.46 -0.76 7.55
N ALA A 111 4.20 -1.07 8.61
CA ALA A 111 5.45 -1.82 8.51
C ALA A 111 5.23 -3.25 7.99
N THR A 112 4.22 -3.95 8.54
CA THR A 112 3.84 -5.30 8.10
C THR A 112 3.39 -5.32 6.65
N THR A 113 2.52 -4.38 6.25
CA THR A 113 2.05 -4.25 4.87
C THR A 113 3.21 -4.00 3.91
N LEU A 114 4.07 -3.02 4.21
CA LEU A 114 5.21 -2.71 3.34
C LEU A 114 6.14 -3.92 3.17
N LEU A 115 6.48 -4.59 4.27
CA LEU A 115 7.35 -5.76 4.24
C LEU A 115 6.70 -6.94 3.50
N SER A 116 5.40 -7.16 3.73
CA SER A 116 4.60 -8.17 3.04
C SER A 116 4.57 -7.93 1.53
N PHE A 117 4.39 -6.69 1.08
CA PHE A 117 4.43 -6.32 -0.33
C PHE A 117 5.82 -6.46 -0.95
N LEU A 118 6.88 -6.10 -0.22
CA LEU A 118 8.24 -6.26 -0.70
C LEU A 118 8.60 -7.74 -0.91
N ILE A 119 8.26 -8.60 0.08
CA ILE A 119 8.54 -10.04 0.02
C ILE A 119 7.60 -10.73 -0.98
N GLY A 120 6.29 -10.63 -0.76
CA GLY A 120 5.28 -11.33 -1.54
C GLY A 120 5.20 -10.81 -2.97
N GLY A 121 5.20 -9.48 -3.15
CA GLY A 121 5.20 -8.88 -4.48
C GLY A 121 6.49 -9.16 -5.26
N GLY A 122 7.64 -9.09 -4.59
CA GLY A 122 8.93 -9.44 -5.19
C GLY A 122 8.99 -10.89 -5.65
N LEU A 123 8.67 -11.84 -4.76
CA LEU A 123 8.64 -13.26 -5.07
C LEU A 123 7.57 -13.59 -6.14
N GLY A 124 6.42 -12.92 -6.10
CA GLY A 124 5.32 -13.11 -7.05
C GLY A 124 5.69 -12.67 -8.47
N LEU A 125 6.39 -11.54 -8.62
CA LEU A 125 6.95 -11.11 -9.91
C LEU A 125 7.96 -12.14 -10.46
N VAL A 126 8.88 -12.60 -9.60
CA VAL A 126 9.92 -13.56 -9.99
C VAL A 126 9.29 -14.88 -10.45
N ALA A 127 8.30 -15.37 -9.73
CA ALA A 127 7.55 -16.56 -10.08
C ALA A 127 6.77 -16.41 -11.40
N ALA A 128 6.16 -15.25 -11.66
CA ALA A 128 5.37 -15.03 -12.87
C ALA A 128 6.19 -15.06 -14.18
N ILE A 129 7.43 -14.58 -14.12
CA ILE A 129 8.32 -14.53 -15.29
C ILE A 129 9.00 -15.86 -15.55
N ASN A 130 9.43 -16.51 -14.47
CA ASN A 130 10.07 -17.81 -14.56
C ASN A 130 8.98 -18.87 -14.53
N ARG A 131 8.38 -19.20 -15.68
CA ARG A 131 7.45 -20.36 -15.85
C ARG A 131 8.15 -21.73 -15.65
N SER A 132 9.22 -21.74 -14.88
CA SER A 132 10.14 -22.84 -14.62
C SER A 132 9.80 -23.51 -13.29
N TRP A 133 10.59 -24.50 -12.90
CA TRP A 133 10.48 -25.23 -11.64
C TRP A 133 10.45 -24.32 -10.39
N LEU A 134 11.11 -23.16 -10.46
CA LEU A 134 11.12 -22.17 -9.37
C LEU A 134 9.72 -21.63 -9.04
N ASP A 135 8.89 -21.38 -10.05
CA ASP A 135 7.51 -20.95 -9.85
C ASP A 135 6.70 -22.04 -9.14
N GLN A 136 6.87 -23.29 -9.56
CA GLN A 136 6.22 -24.42 -8.91
C GLN A 136 6.66 -24.57 -7.45
N LEU A 137 7.97 -24.49 -7.18
CA LEU A 137 8.50 -24.62 -5.82
C LEU A 137 7.96 -23.50 -4.90
N LEU A 138 8.03 -22.23 -5.34
CA LEU A 138 7.54 -21.09 -4.57
C LEU A 138 6.03 -21.16 -4.35
N SER A 139 5.27 -21.50 -5.40
CA SER A 139 3.82 -21.64 -5.30
C SER A 139 3.44 -22.76 -4.33
N ARG A 140 4.11 -23.92 -4.39
CA ARG A 140 3.88 -25.03 -3.45
C ARG A 140 4.21 -24.65 -2.02
N PHE A 141 5.31 -23.95 -1.78
CA PHE A 141 5.67 -23.47 -0.45
C PHE A 141 4.59 -22.52 0.11
N VAL A 142 4.13 -21.57 -0.71
CA VAL A 142 3.05 -20.65 -0.34
C VAL A 142 1.73 -21.39 -0.08
N ASP A 143 1.38 -22.36 -0.92
CA ASP A 143 0.17 -23.16 -0.77
C ASP A 143 0.17 -23.95 0.56
N VAL A 144 1.33 -24.51 0.95
CA VAL A 144 1.50 -25.20 2.23
C VAL A 144 1.32 -24.25 3.42
N LEU A 145 1.90 -23.05 3.36
CA LEU A 145 1.72 -22.05 4.42
C LEU A 145 0.26 -21.59 4.54
N MET A 146 -0.45 -21.45 3.41
CA MET A 146 -1.85 -21.05 3.40
C MET A 146 -2.82 -22.16 3.85
N ALA A 147 -2.40 -23.41 3.82
CA ALA A 147 -3.21 -24.53 4.32
C ALA A 147 -3.36 -24.47 5.85
N ILE A 148 -2.43 -23.83 6.55
CA ILE A 148 -2.46 -23.65 8.00
C ILE A 148 -3.26 -22.39 8.34
N PRO A 149 -4.20 -22.44 9.32
CA PRO A 149 -4.88 -21.25 9.81
C PRO A 149 -3.89 -20.18 10.31
N SER A 150 -3.84 -19.03 9.63
CA SER A 150 -2.80 -18.02 9.84
C SER A 150 -2.75 -17.46 11.26
N LEU A 151 -3.90 -17.31 11.92
CA LEU A 151 -3.98 -16.81 13.30
C LEU A 151 -3.28 -17.76 14.29
N ILE A 152 -3.61 -19.05 14.23
CA ILE A 152 -3.03 -20.06 15.13
C ILE A 152 -1.52 -20.18 14.86
N PHE A 153 -1.13 -20.14 13.58
CA PHE A 153 0.28 -20.21 13.22
C PHE A 153 1.08 -19.00 13.70
N ALA A 154 0.52 -17.79 13.58
CA ALA A 154 1.13 -16.57 14.11
C ALA A 154 1.31 -16.64 15.64
N LEU A 155 0.30 -17.10 16.37
CA LEU A 155 0.37 -17.26 17.83
C LEU A 155 1.44 -18.29 18.24
N MET A 156 1.52 -19.41 17.53
CA MET A 156 2.55 -20.43 17.76
C MET A 156 3.96 -19.85 17.55
N LEU A 157 4.18 -19.13 16.44
CA LEU A 157 5.46 -18.49 16.17
C LEU A 157 5.80 -17.43 17.23
N LEU A 158 4.84 -16.61 17.65
CA LEU A 158 5.04 -15.62 18.72
C LEU A 158 5.38 -16.27 20.07
N SER A 159 4.85 -17.46 20.35
CA SER A 159 5.21 -18.21 21.54
C SER A 159 6.66 -18.71 21.52
N ILE A 160 7.22 -18.94 20.33
CA ILE A 160 8.60 -19.44 20.15
C ILE A 160 9.59 -18.27 20.09
N PHE A 161 9.30 -17.26 19.27
CA PHE A 161 10.18 -16.12 19.00
C PHE A 161 9.99 -14.94 19.97
N GLY A 162 9.01 -15.04 20.88
CA GLY A 162 8.66 -14.00 21.83
C GLY A 162 7.75 -12.90 21.25
N SER A 163 7.02 -12.23 22.15
CA SER A 163 6.03 -11.19 21.81
C SER A 163 6.64 -9.78 21.72
N THR A 164 7.76 -9.64 21.01
CA THR A 164 8.32 -8.30 20.73
C THR A 164 7.62 -7.66 19.53
N ILE A 165 7.59 -6.32 19.46
CA ILE A 165 7.03 -5.59 18.31
C ILE A 165 7.70 -6.03 17.00
N THR A 166 9.02 -6.24 17.01
CA THR A 166 9.77 -6.70 15.84
C THR A 166 9.38 -8.12 15.42
N SER A 167 9.30 -9.06 16.38
CA SER A 167 8.85 -10.44 16.10
C SER A 167 7.45 -10.46 15.51
N LEU A 168 6.53 -9.67 16.08
CA LEU A 168 5.16 -9.50 15.60
C LEU A 168 5.13 -9.00 14.14
N ILE A 169 5.90 -7.96 13.84
CA ILE A 169 5.97 -7.40 12.48
C ILE A 169 6.50 -8.43 11.48
N ILE A 170 7.60 -9.11 11.80
CA ILE A 170 8.23 -10.08 10.89
C ILE A 170 7.29 -11.27 10.64
N ILE A 171 6.71 -11.84 11.69
CA ILE A 171 5.82 -13.01 11.58
C ILE A 171 4.60 -12.65 10.75
N ILE A 172 3.90 -11.57 11.06
CA ILE A 172 2.70 -11.16 10.32
C ILE A 172 3.07 -10.83 8.87
N ALA A 173 4.14 -10.09 8.63
CA ALA A 173 4.56 -9.72 7.28
C ALA A 173 4.85 -10.95 6.41
N VAL A 174 5.57 -11.95 6.94
CA VAL A 174 5.87 -13.20 6.23
C VAL A 174 4.59 -13.98 5.95
N LEU A 175 3.69 -14.11 6.91
CA LEU A 175 2.42 -14.81 6.70
C LEU A 175 1.54 -14.11 5.67
N ASP A 176 1.38 -12.79 5.76
CA ASP A 176 0.58 -12.03 4.80
C ASP A 176 1.24 -11.96 3.42
N SER A 177 2.58 -12.07 3.34
CA SER A 177 3.30 -12.08 2.06
C SER A 177 2.84 -13.22 1.15
N THR A 178 2.32 -14.32 1.71
CA THR A 178 1.74 -15.44 0.94
C THR A 178 0.52 -15.01 0.12
N ARG A 179 -0.33 -14.14 0.69
CA ARG A 179 -1.51 -13.61 0.02
C ARG A 179 -1.11 -12.63 -1.06
N VAL A 180 -0.18 -11.73 -0.73
CA VAL A 180 0.35 -10.76 -1.71
C VAL A 180 1.05 -11.49 -2.86
N PHE A 181 1.85 -12.51 -2.59
CA PHE A 181 2.48 -13.36 -3.61
C PHE A 181 1.47 -13.90 -4.60
N ARG A 182 0.36 -14.50 -4.12
CA ARG A 182 -0.66 -15.07 -4.98
C ARG A 182 -1.35 -14.00 -5.84
N LEU A 183 -1.70 -12.87 -5.24
CA LEU A 183 -2.31 -11.74 -5.96
C LEU A 183 -1.36 -11.23 -7.04
N THR A 184 -0.14 -10.87 -6.66
CA THR A 184 0.87 -10.37 -7.59
C THR A 184 1.17 -11.37 -8.71
N ARG A 185 1.36 -12.65 -8.39
CA ARG A 185 1.58 -13.70 -9.39
C ARG A 185 0.40 -13.82 -10.36
N SER A 186 -0.84 -13.81 -9.85
CA SER A 186 -2.03 -13.96 -10.69
C SER A 186 -2.17 -12.86 -11.73
N VAL A 187 -1.84 -11.61 -11.37
CA VAL A 187 -1.88 -10.47 -12.29
C VAL A 187 -0.65 -10.47 -13.19
N ALA A 188 0.54 -10.71 -12.62
CA ALA A 188 1.80 -10.66 -13.36
C ALA A 188 1.91 -11.74 -14.45
N VAL A 189 1.34 -12.94 -14.24
CA VAL A 189 1.33 -14.00 -15.27
C VAL A 189 0.57 -13.55 -16.53
N ASN A 190 -0.53 -12.81 -16.36
CA ASN A 190 -1.30 -12.27 -17.49
C ASN A 190 -0.56 -11.14 -18.20
N VAL A 191 0.17 -10.31 -17.46
CA VAL A 191 0.99 -9.23 -18.03
C VAL A 191 2.22 -9.75 -18.75
N ALA A 192 2.84 -10.81 -18.23
CA ALA A 192 4.09 -11.36 -18.74
C ALA A 192 4.00 -11.95 -20.17
N VAL A 193 2.79 -12.23 -20.67
CA VAL A 193 2.53 -12.76 -22.02
C VAL A 193 2.05 -11.72 -23.02
N MET A 194 2.05 -10.43 -22.66
CA MET A 194 1.65 -9.39 -23.60
C MET A 194 2.76 -9.09 -24.62
N ASP A 195 2.37 -8.74 -25.85
CA ASP A 195 3.27 -8.52 -26.99
C ASP A 195 4.40 -7.53 -26.70
N TYR A 196 4.16 -6.48 -25.91
CA TYR A 196 5.21 -5.51 -25.55
C TYR A 196 6.28 -6.11 -24.63
N VAL A 197 5.91 -7.06 -23.78
CA VAL A 197 6.86 -7.79 -22.91
C VAL A 197 7.67 -8.76 -23.75
N GLU A 198 7.06 -9.45 -24.71
CA GLU A 198 7.78 -10.33 -25.63
C GLU A 198 8.73 -9.53 -26.53
N ALA A 199 8.29 -8.40 -27.08
CA ALA A 199 9.13 -7.51 -27.87
C ALA A 199 10.32 -6.94 -27.06
N ALA A 200 10.15 -6.68 -25.76
CA ALA A 200 11.26 -6.29 -24.87
C ALA A 200 12.27 -7.44 -24.69
N ARG A 201 11.78 -8.68 -24.50
CA ARG A 201 12.65 -9.86 -24.40
C ARG A 201 13.40 -10.16 -25.69
N LEU A 202 12.75 -10.01 -26.86
CA LEU A 202 13.38 -10.18 -28.17
C LEU A 202 14.47 -9.15 -28.45
N ARG A 203 14.37 -7.96 -27.83
CA ARG A 203 15.43 -6.94 -27.83
C ARG A 203 16.66 -7.31 -27.00
N GLY A 204 16.61 -8.41 -26.25
CA GLY A 204 17.68 -8.82 -25.35
C GLY A 204 17.67 -8.10 -24.00
N GLU A 205 16.58 -7.44 -23.64
CA GLU A 205 16.47 -6.77 -22.33
C GLU A 205 16.50 -7.80 -21.20
N GLY A 206 17.27 -7.50 -20.15
CA GLY A 206 17.42 -8.39 -19.00
C GLY A 206 16.11 -8.58 -18.22
N LEU A 207 15.90 -9.76 -17.63
CA LEU A 207 14.68 -10.09 -16.86
C LEU A 207 14.38 -9.08 -15.75
N GLY A 208 15.41 -8.58 -15.05
CA GLY A 208 15.26 -7.55 -14.03
C GLY A 208 14.78 -6.20 -14.56
N TRP A 209 15.19 -5.84 -15.77
CA TRP A 209 14.74 -4.61 -16.44
C TRP A 209 13.27 -4.76 -16.86
N VAL A 210 12.92 -5.87 -17.51
CA VAL A 210 11.54 -6.19 -17.91
C VAL A 210 10.60 -6.20 -16.70
N MET A 211 11.05 -6.77 -15.56
CA MET A 211 10.30 -6.74 -14.30
C MET A 211 9.96 -5.32 -13.85
N ARG A 212 10.97 -4.47 -13.69
CA ARG A 212 10.80 -3.16 -13.06
C ARG A 212 10.19 -2.14 -14.00
N ARG A 213 10.42 -2.26 -15.31
CA ARG A 213 10.05 -1.25 -16.29
C ARG A 213 8.78 -1.57 -17.05
N GLU A 214 8.53 -2.84 -17.35
CA GLU A 214 7.36 -3.28 -18.12
C GLU A 214 6.29 -3.89 -17.23
N ILE A 215 6.62 -4.87 -16.38
CA ILE A 215 5.61 -5.63 -15.64
C ILE A 215 5.12 -4.88 -14.41
N LEU A 216 6.03 -4.43 -13.53
CA LEU A 216 5.69 -3.80 -12.26
C LEU A 216 4.74 -2.61 -12.44
N PRO A 217 5.01 -1.61 -13.30
CA PRO A 217 4.13 -0.46 -13.45
C PRO A 217 2.72 -0.80 -13.96
N ASN A 218 2.59 -1.89 -14.72
CA ASN A 218 1.32 -2.33 -15.29
C ASN A 218 0.48 -3.17 -14.32
N ILE A 219 1.10 -3.81 -13.32
CA ILE A 219 0.38 -4.56 -12.28
C ILE A 219 0.16 -3.75 -10.99
N MET A 220 0.75 -2.56 -10.85
CA MET A 220 0.51 -1.67 -9.70
C MET A 220 -0.96 -1.24 -9.53
N PRO A 221 -1.77 -0.99 -10.58
CA PRO A 221 -3.15 -0.52 -10.37
C PRO A 221 -4.05 -1.47 -9.55
N PRO A 222 -3.99 -2.80 -9.71
CA PRO A 222 -4.73 -3.75 -8.86
C PRO A 222 -4.03 -4.15 -7.54
N LEU A 223 -2.81 -3.66 -7.27
CA LEU A 223 -2.03 -3.97 -6.06
C LEU A 223 -2.08 -2.82 -5.04
#